data_AF-A0A800IRN6-F1
#
_entry.id   AF-A0A800IRN6-F1
#
_cell.length_a   1.000
_cell.length_b   1.000
_cell.length_c   1.000
_cell.angle_alpha   90.00
_cell.angle_beta   90.00
_cell.angle_gamma   90.00
#
_symmetry.space_group_name_H-M   'P 1'
#
loop_
_entity.id
_entity.type
_entity.pdbx_description
1 polymer ?
#
loop_
_entity_poly.entity_id
_entity_poly.type
_entity_poly.pdbx_seq_one_letter_code
_entity_poly.pdbx_strand_id
1 'polypeptide(L)'
;SEYIHLTLKFLGNISVINLPVLIQSLKKELTQNSFAMVIESTGVFPSSHSPRALWLGIKRGAEELISLHTQIEKSLGKITAKNPELTFTPHITIAKIPQKFVNIDVLPFLNTVYSPIELDVNSICLFESQLFQEGAKYRILNEFPLNR
;
A
#
# COMPACT_ATOMS: atom_id res chain seq x y z
N SER A 1 3.38 -4.25 -14.83
CA SER A 1 4.00 -5.05 -13.76
C SER A 1 3.01 -5.17 -12.60
N GLU A 2 2.39 -6.33 -12.42
CA GLU A 2 1.28 -6.51 -11.47
C GLU A 2 1.69 -6.56 -9.98
N TYR A 3 3.00 -6.44 -9.69
CA TYR A 3 3.58 -6.71 -8.37
C TYR A 3 4.10 -5.48 -7.62
N ILE A 4 4.25 -4.32 -8.29
CA ILE A 4 4.73 -3.09 -7.64
C ILE A 4 3.53 -2.19 -7.43
N HIS A 5 3.18 -1.98 -6.17
CA HIS A 5 2.09 -1.11 -5.74
C HIS A 5 2.39 -0.50 -4.38
N LEU A 6 1.75 0.62 -4.09
CA LEU A 6 1.66 1.18 -2.74
C LEU A 6 0.35 0.69 -2.12
N THR A 7 0.44 -0.08 -1.04
CA THR A 7 -0.74 -0.58 -0.34
C THR A 7 -1.28 0.49 0.60
N LEU A 8 -2.53 0.94 0.40
CA LEU A 8 -3.20 1.85 1.34
C LEU A 8 -3.77 1.12 2.56
N LYS A 9 -4.32 -0.08 2.36
CA LYS A 9 -4.88 -0.90 3.45
C LYS A 9 -4.96 -2.37 3.05
N PHE A 10 -4.54 -3.27 3.93
CA PHE A 10 -4.88 -4.69 3.82
C PHE A 10 -6.23 -4.96 4.51
N LEU A 11 -7.19 -5.49 3.74
CA LEU A 11 -8.55 -5.76 4.23
C LEU A 11 -8.71 -7.17 4.82
N GLY A 12 -7.72 -8.04 4.62
CA GLY A 12 -7.82 -9.45 4.97
C GLY A 12 -8.90 -10.18 4.16
N ASN A 13 -9.50 -11.20 4.76
CA ASN A 13 -10.53 -12.00 4.11
C ASN A 13 -11.90 -11.32 4.23
N ILE A 14 -12.40 -10.81 3.12
CA ILE A 14 -13.75 -10.25 2.99
C ILE A 14 -14.69 -11.31 2.41
N SER A 15 -15.84 -11.52 3.05
CA SER A 15 -16.90 -12.36 2.46
C SER A 15 -17.41 -11.71 1.16
N VAL A 16 -17.60 -12.51 0.11
CA VAL A 16 -18.12 -12.05 -1.20
C VAL A 16 -19.44 -11.30 -1.06
N ILE A 17 -20.27 -11.67 -0.09
CA ILE A 17 -21.57 -11.03 0.20
C ILE A 17 -21.39 -9.56 0.64
N ASN A 18 -20.28 -9.24 1.32
CA ASN A 18 -19.99 -7.89 1.80
C ASN A 18 -19.28 -7.02 0.75
N LEU A 19 -18.79 -7.61 -0.36
CA LEU A 19 -18.01 -6.89 -1.35
C LEU A 19 -18.78 -5.74 -2.03
N PRO A 20 -20.06 -5.90 -2.45
CA PRO A 20 -20.82 -4.79 -3.04
C PRO A 20 -21.00 -3.62 -2.07
N VAL A 21 -21.27 -3.93 -0.79
CA VAL A 21 -21.45 -2.91 0.27
C VAL A 21 -20.14 -2.16 0.52
N LEU A 22 -19.02 -2.88 0.58
CA LEU A 22 -17.69 -2.27 0.70
C LEU A 22 -17.37 -1.33 -0.46
N ILE A 23 -17.58 -1.78 -1.70
CA ILE A 23 -17.33 -0.96 -2.90
C ILE A 23 -18.19 0.30 -2.87
N GLN A 24 -19.47 0.19 -2.50
CA GLN A 24 -20.36 1.34 -2.39
C GLN A 24 -19.90 2.32 -1.31
N SER A 25 -19.45 1.81 -0.15
CA SER A 25 -18.92 2.62 0.95
C SER A 25 -17.66 3.38 0.52
N LEU A 26 -16.72 2.69 -0.15
CA LEU A 26 -15.51 3.30 -0.70
C LEU A 26 -15.85 4.40 -1.72
N LYS A 27 -16.77 4.16 -2.66
CA LYS A 27 -17.19 5.18 -3.64
C LYS A 27 -17.75 6.45 -3.00
N LYS A 28 -18.38 6.31 -1.83
CA LYS A 28 -18.98 7.44 -1.11
C LYS A 28 -17.94 8.24 -0.32
N GLU A 29 -17.00 7.56 0.34
CA GLU A 29 -16.04 8.21 1.24
C GLU A 29 -14.79 8.73 0.51
N LEU A 30 -14.41 8.12 -0.62
CA LEU A 30 -13.27 8.55 -1.42
C LEU A 30 -13.59 9.85 -2.18
N THR A 31 -13.00 10.95 -1.72
CA THR A 31 -13.23 12.30 -2.27
C THR A 31 -11.93 13.03 -2.64
N GLN A 32 -10.79 12.35 -2.55
CA GLN A 32 -9.48 12.92 -2.85
C GLN A 32 -9.36 13.33 -4.33
N ASN A 33 -8.75 14.48 -4.57
CA ASN A 33 -8.35 14.93 -5.91
C ASN A 33 -7.09 14.20 -6.36
N SER A 34 -6.90 14.11 -7.67
CA SER A 34 -5.66 13.61 -8.27
C SER A 34 -4.48 14.45 -7.81
N PHE A 35 -3.33 13.82 -7.60
CA PHE A 35 -2.15 14.49 -7.05
C PHE A 35 -0.86 13.88 -7.61
N ALA A 36 0.20 14.68 -7.63
CA ALA A 36 1.54 14.20 -7.99
C ALA A 36 2.25 13.65 -6.76
N MET A 37 2.87 12.48 -6.89
CA MET A 37 3.74 11.90 -5.88
C MET A 37 5.20 11.85 -6.35
N VAL A 38 6.11 11.89 -5.38
CA VAL A 38 7.54 11.67 -5.62
C VAL A 38 8.02 10.54 -4.74
N ILE A 39 8.53 9.49 -5.38
CA ILE A 39 9.18 8.37 -4.72
C ILE A 39 10.67 8.72 -4.60
N GLU A 40 11.13 8.80 -3.36
CA GLU A 40 12.51 9.08 -3.01
C GLU A 40 12.78 8.48 -1.63
N SER A 41 14.03 8.16 -1.34
CA SER A 41 14.52 7.44 -0.15
C SER A 41 14.24 5.94 -0.16
N THR A 42 14.97 5.26 0.71
CA THR A 42 14.93 3.83 0.94
C THR A 42 14.75 3.58 2.42
N GLY A 43 14.06 2.50 2.78
CA GLY A 43 13.94 2.11 4.16
C GLY A 43 13.66 0.63 4.35
N VAL A 44 13.64 0.21 5.61
CA VAL A 44 13.42 -1.18 5.98
C VAL A 44 12.39 -1.30 7.08
N PHE A 45 11.68 -2.44 7.10
CA PHE A 45 10.84 -2.82 8.22
C PHE A 45 11.25 -4.17 8.81
N PRO A 46 11.06 -4.40 10.12
CA PRO A 46 10.76 -3.38 11.14
C PRO A 46 11.97 -2.49 11.47
N SER A 47 13.19 -3.01 11.35
CA SER A 47 14.43 -2.27 11.62
C SER A 47 15.61 -2.87 10.86
N SER A 48 16.72 -2.11 10.75
CA SER A 48 17.96 -2.57 10.11
C SER A 48 18.63 -3.74 10.84
N HIS A 49 18.34 -3.94 12.13
CA HIS A 49 18.87 -5.06 12.90
C HIS A 49 18.21 -6.40 12.55
N SER A 50 16.91 -6.37 12.18
CA SER A 50 16.16 -7.59 11.81
C SER A 50 15.21 -7.28 10.66
N PRO A 51 15.73 -6.93 9.48
CA PRO A 51 14.91 -6.48 8.36
C PRO A 51 14.10 -7.65 7.78
N ARG A 52 12.89 -7.34 7.32
CA ARG A 52 11.88 -8.24 6.76
C ARG A 52 11.32 -7.71 5.45
N ALA A 53 11.41 -6.41 5.20
CA ALA A 53 11.06 -5.79 3.94
C ALA A 53 12.02 -4.64 3.62
N LEU A 54 12.35 -4.49 2.34
CA LEU A 54 13.00 -3.33 1.75
C LEU A 54 11.94 -2.53 0.98
N TRP A 55 11.93 -1.21 1.14
CA TRP A 55 10.92 -0.36 0.53
C TRP A 55 11.48 0.99 0.07
N LEU A 56 10.75 1.62 -0.86
CA LEU A 56 10.98 2.99 -1.30
C LEU A 56 9.99 3.94 -0.61
N GLY A 57 10.48 5.10 -0.19
CA GLY A 57 9.70 6.10 0.54
C GLY A 57 9.01 7.09 -0.38
N ILE A 58 8.03 7.82 0.17
CA ILE A 58 7.32 8.88 -0.54
C ILE A 58 7.73 10.23 0.04
N LYS A 59 8.34 11.09 -0.78
CA LYS A 59 8.81 12.43 -0.39
C LYS A 59 7.75 13.51 -0.54
N ARG A 60 6.97 13.46 -1.62
CA ARG A 60 5.84 14.35 -1.94
C ARG A 60 4.62 13.48 -2.25
N GLY A 61 3.42 13.90 -1.87
CA GLY A 61 2.20 13.08 -2.02
C GLY A 61 1.88 12.21 -0.79
N ALA A 62 2.68 12.28 0.27
CA ALA A 62 2.50 11.43 1.46
C ALA A 62 1.25 11.79 2.25
N GLU A 63 0.92 13.08 2.37
CA GLU A 63 -0.25 13.56 3.10
C GLU A 63 -1.56 13.14 2.40
N GLU A 64 -1.58 13.20 1.06
CA GLU A 64 -2.69 12.74 0.23
C GLU A 64 -2.90 11.24 0.37
N LEU A 65 -1.81 10.45 0.41
CA LEU A 65 -1.88 9.01 0.67
C LEU A 65 -2.39 8.69 2.08
N ILE A 66 -1.99 9.47 3.10
CA ILE A 66 -2.50 9.33 4.47
C ILE A 66 -3.99 9.71 4.55
N SER A 67 -4.40 10.76 3.84
CA SER A 67 -5.80 11.16 3.70
C SER A 67 -6.62 10.03 3.06
N LEU A 68 -6.12 9.43 1.98
CA LEU A 68 -6.74 8.27 1.33
C LEU A 68 -6.86 7.07 2.27
N HIS A 69 -5.79 6.73 2.99
CA HIS A 69 -5.83 5.68 4.01
C HIS A 69 -6.92 5.95 5.06
N THR A 70 -7.02 7.20 5.54
CA THR A 70 -8.02 7.60 6.53
C THR A 70 -9.45 7.50 5.99
N GLN A 71 -9.69 7.94 4.75
CA GLN A 71 -10.98 7.80 4.06
C GLN A 71 -11.36 6.33 3.87
N ILE A 72 -10.38 5.49 3.51
CA ILE A 72 -10.58 4.04 3.41
C ILE A 72 -10.98 3.48 4.77
N GLU A 73 -10.20 3.71 5.84
CA GLU A 73 -10.52 3.24 7.20
C GLU A 73 -11.94 3.63 7.63
N LYS A 74 -12.33 4.89 7.37
CA LYS A 74 -13.69 5.37 7.65
C LYS A 74 -14.77 4.60 6.87
N SER A 75 -14.50 4.26 5.61
CA SER A 75 -15.43 3.50 4.77
C SER A 75 -15.64 2.06 5.22
N LEU A 76 -14.67 1.47 5.96
CA LEU A 76 -14.74 0.06 6.35
C LEU A 76 -15.78 -0.18 7.45
N GLY A 77 -16.07 0.80 8.29
CA GLY A 77 -17.07 0.69 9.36
C GLY A 77 -16.92 -0.59 10.18
N LYS A 78 -17.96 -1.43 10.23
CA LYS A 78 -17.94 -2.74 10.92
C LYS A 78 -17.45 -3.91 10.05
N ILE A 79 -17.20 -3.69 8.75
CA ILE A 79 -16.86 -4.75 7.79
C ILE A 79 -15.51 -5.39 8.12
N THR A 80 -14.55 -4.58 8.58
CA THR A 80 -13.17 -5.03 8.87
C THR A 80 -12.67 -4.56 10.24
N ALA A 81 -13.57 -4.34 11.21
CA ALA A 81 -13.29 -3.73 12.52
C ALA A 81 -12.25 -4.46 13.42
N LYS A 82 -11.53 -5.45 12.89
CA LYS A 82 -10.39 -6.09 13.54
C LYS A 82 -9.14 -5.27 13.23
N ASN A 83 -8.75 -4.43 14.18
CA ASN A 83 -7.48 -3.69 14.24
C ASN A 83 -7.34 -2.57 13.19
N PRO A 84 -7.84 -1.34 13.50
CA PRO A 84 -7.45 -0.17 12.70
C PRO A 84 -5.93 -0.03 12.72
N GLU A 85 -5.33 0.26 11.57
CA GLU A 85 -3.90 0.56 11.53
C GLU A 85 -3.71 1.96 12.14
N LEU A 86 -3.15 2.01 13.34
CA LEU A 86 -2.97 3.28 14.07
C LEU A 86 -1.96 4.21 13.39
N THR A 87 -1.07 3.65 12.58
CA THR A 87 -0.04 4.38 11.83
C THR A 87 0.09 3.81 10.44
N PHE A 88 -0.08 4.67 9.43
CA PHE A 88 0.16 4.37 8.04
C PHE A 88 1.42 5.11 7.58
N THR A 89 2.41 4.35 7.10
CA THR A 89 3.62 4.92 6.49
C THR A 89 3.57 4.63 4.99
N PRO A 90 3.36 5.63 4.13
CA PRO A 90 3.35 5.42 2.69
C PRO A 90 4.69 4.87 2.20
N HIS A 91 4.66 3.68 1.58
CA HIS A 91 5.86 3.02 1.09
C HIS A 91 5.52 2.05 -0.05
N ILE A 92 6.51 1.78 -0.91
CA ILE A 92 6.42 0.75 -1.94
C ILE A 92 7.39 -0.37 -1.55
N THR A 93 6.85 -1.55 -1.23
CA THR A 93 7.70 -2.71 -0.95
C THR A 93 8.32 -3.20 -2.26
N ILE A 94 9.65 -3.28 -2.29
CA ILE A 94 10.41 -3.78 -3.46
C ILE A 94 10.96 -5.19 -3.24
N ALA A 95 11.18 -5.58 -1.98
CA ALA A 95 11.64 -6.91 -1.64
C ALA A 95 11.18 -7.33 -0.24
N LYS A 96 10.89 -8.62 -0.08
CA LYS A 96 10.70 -9.26 1.23
C LYS A 96 11.90 -10.13 1.54
N ILE A 97 12.33 -10.10 2.79
CA ILE A 97 13.46 -10.88 3.30
C ILE A 97 12.91 -12.10 4.04
N PRO A 98 13.14 -13.33 3.54
CA PRO A 98 12.70 -14.55 4.23
C PRO A 98 13.33 -14.69 5.62
N GLN A 99 12.55 -15.20 6.59
CA GLN A 99 12.98 -15.31 8.00
C GLN A 99 14.25 -16.13 8.23
N LYS A 100 14.56 -17.08 7.32
CA LYS A 100 15.78 -17.89 7.39
C LYS A 100 17.06 -17.08 7.21
N PHE A 101 16.97 -15.89 6.64
CA PHE A 101 18.12 -15.00 6.52
C PHE A 101 18.21 -14.10 7.75
N VAL A 102 19.35 -14.19 8.44
CA VAL A 102 19.70 -13.41 9.61
C VAL A 102 20.92 -12.54 9.30
N ASN A 103 21.05 -11.39 9.97
CA ASN A 103 22.20 -10.48 9.85
C ASN A 103 22.50 -10.01 8.41
N ILE A 104 21.46 -9.74 7.61
CA ILE A 104 21.64 -9.12 6.29
C ILE A 104 22.11 -7.68 6.47
N ASP A 105 23.24 -7.34 5.83
CA ASP A 105 23.67 -5.94 5.73
C ASP A 105 22.80 -5.19 4.72
N VAL A 106 21.95 -4.31 5.25
CA VAL A 106 21.07 -3.44 4.47
C VAL A 106 21.63 -2.03 4.28
N LEU A 107 22.82 -1.72 4.84
CA LEU A 107 23.42 -0.40 4.71
C LEU A 107 23.66 0.03 3.25
N PRO A 108 24.11 -0.86 2.33
CA PRO A 108 24.23 -0.49 0.92
C PRO A 108 22.90 -0.04 0.31
N PHE A 109 21.80 -0.72 0.66
CA PHE A 109 20.47 -0.34 0.21
C PHE A 109 20.02 0.98 0.83
N LEU A 110 20.19 1.14 2.14
CA LEU A 110 19.79 2.37 2.86
C LEU A 110 20.56 3.62 2.41
N ASN A 111 21.79 3.45 1.94
CA ASN A 111 22.64 4.53 1.41
C ASN A 111 22.49 4.72 -0.11
N THR A 112 21.58 3.97 -0.77
CA THR A 112 21.38 4.10 -2.21
C THR A 112 20.73 5.44 -2.53
N VAL A 113 21.35 6.18 -3.44
CA VAL A 113 20.79 7.41 -4.03
C VAL A 113 20.36 7.12 -5.45
N TYR A 114 19.16 7.53 -5.80
CA TYR A 114 18.58 7.38 -7.13
C TYR A 114 17.85 8.67 -7.52
N SER A 115 17.67 8.89 -8.82
CA SER A 115 16.87 10.01 -9.31
C SER A 115 15.43 9.88 -8.81
N PRO A 116 14.83 10.93 -8.22
CA PRO A 116 13.45 10.89 -7.77
C PRO A 116 12.50 10.45 -8.89
N ILE A 117 11.54 9.59 -8.56
CA ILE A 117 10.55 9.10 -9.52
C ILE A 117 9.25 9.86 -9.29
N GLU A 118 8.83 10.63 -10.29
CA GLU A 118 7.58 11.40 -10.24
C GLU A 118 6.45 10.63 -10.94
N LEU A 119 5.27 10.61 -10.32
CA LEU A 119 4.09 9.92 -10.83
C LEU A 119 2.83 10.71 -10.50
N ASP A 120 1.87 10.73 -11.42
CA ASP A 120 0.52 11.22 -11.13
C ASP A 120 -0.37 10.09 -10.62
N VAL A 121 -1.01 10.32 -9.48
CA VAL A 121 -1.97 9.41 -8.87
C VAL A 121 -3.37 9.86 -9.28
N ASN A 122 -4.01 9.07 -10.14
CA ASN A 122 -5.32 9.38 -10.73
C ASN A 122 -6.41 8.40 -10.31
N SER A 123 -6.07 7.26 -9.71
CA SER A 123 -7.03 6.27 -9.26
C SER A 123 -6.46 5.39 -8.16
N ILE A 124 -7.37 4.68 -7.48
CA ILE A 124 -7.08 3.65 -6.50
C ILE A 124 -7.76 2.36 -6.96
N CYS A 125 -7.09 1.23 -6.77
CA CYS A 125 -7.63 -0.08 -7.12
C CYS A 125 -7.86 -0.93 -5.88
N LEU A 126 -9.04 -1.55 -5.80
CA LEU A 126 -9.30 -2.67 -4.89
C LEU A 126 -8.83 -3.95 -5.57
N PHE A 127 -7.83 -4.59 -4.97
CA PHE A 127 -7.27 -5.86 -5.45
C PHE A 127 -7.74 -7.04 -4.59
N GLU A 128 -8.01 -8.16 -5.26
CA GLU A 128 -7.97 -9.48 -4.66
C GLU A 128 -6.57 -10.07 -4.84
N SER A 129 -5.97 -10.55 -3.75
CA SER A 129 -4.68 -11.25 -3.77
C SER A 129 -4.90 -12.71 -3.36
N GLN A 130 -4.78 -13.64 -4.31
CA GLN A 130 -4.89 -15.08 -4.05
C GLN A 130 -3.50 -15.71 -4.01
N LEU A 131 -3.17 -16.41 -2.91
CA LEU A 131 -1.88 -17.07 -2.73
C LEU A 131 -1.89 -18.46 -3.37
N PHE A 132 -0.98 -18.70 -4.31
CA PHE A 132 -0.70 -20.00 -4.90
C PHE A 132 0.73 -20.44 -4.56
N GLN A 133 1.10 -21.68 -4.92
CA GLN A 133 2.47 -22.18 -4.70
C GLN A 133 3.52 -21.36 -5.44
N GLU A 134 3.16 -20.83 -6.62
CA GLU A 134 4.02 -20.03 -7.49
C GLU A 134 4.08 -18.55 -7.08
N GLY A 135 3.26 -18.13 -6.11
CA GLY A 135 3.19 -16.75 -5.63
C GLY A 135 1.76 -16.19 -5.59
N ALA A 136 1.65 -14.91 -5.25
CA ALA A 136 0.37 -14.22 -5.25
C ALA A 136 -0.09 -13.91 -6.69
N LYS A 137 -1.36 -14.16 -7.01
CA LYS A 137 -2.01 -13.61 -8.20
C LYS A 137 -2.93 -12.47 -7.78
N TYR A 138 -2.80 -11.35 -8.48
CA TYR A 138 -3.57 -10.14 -8.21
C TYR A 138 -4.67 -9.99 -9.25
N ARG A 139 -5.88 -9.64 -8.80
CA ARG A 139 -7.02 -9.33 -9.68
C ARG A 139 -7.63 -8.02 -9.24
N ILE A 140 -7.81 -7.09 -10.16
CA ILE A 140 -8.55 -5.85 -9.88
C ILE A 140 -10.03 -6.21 -9.72
N LEU A 141 -10.61 -5.89 -8.57
CA LEU A 141 -12.04 -6.04 -8.29
C LEU A 141 -12.82 -4.79 -8.68
N ASN A 142 -12.24 -3.61 -8.41
CA ASN A 142 -12.83 -2.33 -8.76
C ASN A 142 -11.74 -1.26 -8.81
N GLU A 143 -11.91 -0.27 -9.68
CA GLU A 143 -11.10 0.95 -9.74
C GLU A 143 -11.94 2.15 -9.29
N PHE A 144 -11.31 3.07 -8.56
CA PHE A 144 -11.90 4.29 -8.01
C PHE A 144 -11.08 5.47 -8.55
N PRO A 145 -11.54 6.14 -9.62
CA PRO A 145 -10.91 7.36 -10.11
C PRO A 145 -10.92 8.43 -9.03
N LEU A 146 -9.82 9.17 -8.91
CA LEU A 146 -9.75 10.36 -8.08
C LEU A 146 -10.40 11.54 -8.81
N ASN A 147 -10.81 12.54 -8.03
CA ASN A 147 -11.41 13.75 -8.58
C ASN A 147 -10.37 14.51 -9.43
N ARG A 148 -10.85 15.27 -10.40
CA ARG A 148 -9.99 16.17 -11.19
C ARG A 148 -9.74 17.48 -10.45
#